data_AF-A0A426DSC2-F1
#
_entry.id   AF-A0A426DSC2-F1
#
_cell.length_a   1.000
_cell.length_b   1.000
_cell.length_c   1.000
_cell.angle_alpha   90.00
_cell.angle_beta   90.00
_cell.angle_gamma   90.00
#
_symmetry.space_group_name_H-M   'P 1'
#
loop_
_entity.id
_entity.type
_entity.pdbx_description
1 polymer ?
#
loop_
_entity_poly.entity_id
_entity_poly.type
_entity_poly.pdbx_seq_one_letter_code
_entity_poly.pdbx_strand_id
1 'polypeptide(L)'
;MYKSLATGPVLLLPIMLRICRIQILRNGMEITYFPTVPNERRIYMRSNTTFEKSLCEYAGLFSLSKGQTDLFLLLQANTITYQQLSMCRIHGNTEAAGRLSLKRLEKQGYIQSKKIPDSSAAKYYFLTASGRNLVKELFPGIFLEQMQINWERRPPAGIQQVLHRIRTNDFYFAYTGSNASLPMPWVLEAPLPNYSSPGQGLPPRCDGLLISPEAGYYIEQDNSTQSESVILKKVSRYQKSGLFSSSMGRNQLVFCLAFPRKQPPAVKPSFSLYRILLHFTRLWSLFEQEYQVSLDYQQFLQVLESSPIQKTVSSTEMQALHTLHALHPEADTLADADKLKKAYLNDTGYSELQDQEMDRLYLKRRRSHFRRIYEEHPALLAYALTGIPIFAVPNHRLPLYQPYIMPHEYHLSEQLLKCMLYNGLNTDGWSYHHPLRVQIPDLPDCYFYQGFSHASYGYIAIEHLLIDLSAKYRILHYMKNYCRQNPSVFLILISADLEAAKIREQLEPMFGFRAKNCMVLLQINADTSLYQDPPPQIFTAAPEKQAVRFECDAFDGQLHFIRKEAGYVRP
;
A
#
# COMPACT_ATOMS: atom_id res chain seq x y z
N MET A 1 8.10 62.86 12.20
CA MET A 1 7.17 64.01 12.37
C MET A 1 6.53 64.33 11.02
N TYR A 2 5.29 64.84 11.00
CA TYR A 2 4.50 65.48 9.90
C TYR A 2 4.78 65.09 8.41
N LYS A 3 3.80 64.59 7.61
CA LYS A 3 2.58 65.26 7.04
C LYS A 3 2.91 66.52 6.22
N SER A 4 2.30 66.87 5.08
CA SER A 4 1.32 66.29 4.11
C SER A 4 1.48 67.08 2.77
N LEU A 5 0.82 66.92 1.60
CA LEU A 5 -0.37 66.22 1.05
C LEU A 5 0.06 65.43 -0.23
N ALA A 6 -0.69 64.54 -0.90
CA ALA A 6 -2.11 64.10 -0.99
C ALA A 6 -2.93 64.62 -2.21
N THR A 7 -3.34 63.67 -3.08
CA THR A 7 -4.52 63.69 -3.99
C THR A 7 -4.82 62.26 -4.46
N GLY A 8 -6.09 61.89 -4.60
CA GLY A 8 -6.55 60.62 -5.22
C GLY A 8 -7.20 60.87 -6.60
N PRO A 9 -8.02 59.96 -7.17
CA PRO A 9 -8.60 58.76 -6.54
C PRO A 9 -8.59 57.43 -7.38
N VAL A 10 -8.67 56.30 -6.66
CA VAL A 10 -9.55 55.11 -6.86
C VAL A 10 -9.76 54.46 -8.27
N LEU A 11 -9.76 53.11 -8.25
CA LEU A 11 -10.37 52.09 -9.17
C LEU A 11 -9.54 51.42 -10.30
N LEU A 12 -9.85 50.13 -10.47
CA LEU A 12 -9.64 49.20 -11.61
C LEU A 12 -8.27 48.54 -11.88
N LEU A 13 -8.20 47.24 -11.55
CA LEU A 13 -7.64 46.19 -12.43
C LEU A 13 -8.53 46.02 -13.70
N PRO A 14 -8.09 45.36 -14.80
CA PRO A 14 -6.79 44.72 -15.05
C PRO A 14 -6.15 45.20 -16.38
N ILE A 15 -5.46 44.29 -17.11
CA ILE A 15 -4.87 44.42 -18.47
C ILE A 15 -3.42 44.94 -18.52
N MET A 16 -2.47 44.02 -18.76
CA MET A 16 -1.40 44.16 -19.76
C MET A 16 -0.70 42.81 -20.00
N LEU A 17 -1.43 41.85 -20.59
CA LEU A 17 -0.90 40.57 -21.04
C LEU A 17 -0.54 40.68 -22.53
N ARG A 18 0.69 41.13 -22.85
CA ARG A 18 1.25 41.17 -24.23
C ARG A 18 2.77 41.35 -24.19
N ILE A 19 3.45 40.88 -25.25
CA ILE A 19 4.91 40.79 -25.39
C ILE A 19 5.51 39.76 -24.40
N CYS A 20 6.17 38.67 -24.82
CA CYS A 20 6.56 38.23 -26.16
C CYS A 20 6.33 36.71 -26.35
N ARG A 21 6.09 36.28 -27.60
CA ARG A 21 6.05 34.86 -27.98
C ARG A 21 6.54 34.71 -29.42
N ILE A 22 7.12 33.53 -29.71
CA ILE A 22 7.61 33.02 -31.00
C ILE A 22 9.10 33.31 -31.25
N GLN A 23 9.91 32.28 -30.99
CA GLN A 23 10.87 31.81 -31.99
C GLN A 23 10.83 30.27 -32.00
N ILE A 24 10.15 29.71 -33.00
CA ILE A 24 10.07 28.27 -33.28
C ILE A 24 10.12 28.14 -34.81
N LEU A 25 11.04 27.33 -35.36
CA LEU A 25 10.78 26.46 -36.53
C LEU A 25 12.05 25.69 -36.95
N ARG A 26 12.03 24.38 -36.70
CA ARG A 26 12.64 23.26 -37.45
C ARG A 26 12.29 22.00 -36.65
N ASN A 27 11.51 21.03 -37.12
CA ASN A 27 11.08 20.73 -38.50
C ASN A 27 9.56 20.46 -38.60
N GLY A 28 9.00 20.74 -39.78
CA GLY A 28 7.95 19.93 -40.43
C GLY A 28 6.64 19.64 -39.67
N MET A 29 5.73 20.61 -39.59
CA MET A 29 4.29 20.34 -39.71
C MET A 29 3.64 21.44 -40.56
N GLU A 30 3.02 21.06 -41.67
CA GLU A 30 2.08 21.95 -42.37
C GLU A 30 0.74 21.96 -41.62
N ILE A 31 0.26 23.15 -41.25
CA ILE A 31 -1.07 23.33 -40.66
C ILE A 31 -1.94 24.06 -41.69
N THR A 32 -2.59 23.28 -42.56
CA THR A 32 -3.59 23.80 -43.50
C THR A 32 -4.86 24.20 -42.77
N TYR A 33 -5.00 25.51 -42.51
CA TYR A 33 -6.22 26.08 -41.94
C TYR A 33 -7.37 26.05 -42.95
N PHE A 34 -8.45 25.33 -42.61
CA PHE A 34 -9.77 25.51 -43.22
C PHE A 34 -10.70 26.28 -42.27
N PRO A 35 -11.56 27.17 -42.77
CA PRO A 35 -12.34 28.06 -41.91
C PRO A 35 -13.59 27.40 -41.29
N THR A 36 -13.73 27.58 -39.98
CA THR A 36 -15.00 27.69 -39.22
C THR A 36 -16.13 26.68 -39.47
N VAL A 37 -16.27 25.71 -38.56
CA VAL A 37 -17.56 25.06 -38.25
C VAL A 37 -17.77 25.10 -36.72
N PRO A 38 -18.88 25.65 -36.20
CA PRO A 38 -19.04 25.91 -34.76
C PRO A 38 -19.51 24.66 -33.99
N ASN A 39 -18.58 23.86 -33.47
CA ASN A 39 -18.91 22.83 -32.47
C ASN A 39 -17.71 22.42 -31.59
N GLU A 40 -17.00 23.40 -31.01
CA GLU A 40 -15.91 23.13 -30.08
C GLU A 40 -16.38 22.48 -28.78
N ARG A 41 -16.35 21.14 -28.75
CA ARG A 41 -16.12 20.41 -27.51
C ARG A 41 -14.82 20.92 -26.91
N ARG A 42 -14.87 21.66 -25.79
CA ARG A 42 -13.68 22.05 -25.03
C ARG A 42 -12.77 20.83 -24.83
N ILE A 43 -11.60 20.84 -25.47
CA ILE A 43 -10.57 19.84 -25.24
C ILE A 43 -9.92 20.19 -23.89
N TYR A 44 -10.56 19.74 -22.81
CA TYR A 44 -9.89 19.60 -21.53
C TYR A 44 -8.69 18.69 -21.75
N MET A 45 -7.47 19.23 -21.62
CA MET A 45 -6.28 18.40 -21.47
C MET A 45 -6.52 17.48 -20.28
N ARG A 46 -6.68 16.18 -20.55
CA ARG A 46 -6.85 15.19 -19.48
C ARG A 46 -5.53 15.06 -18.77
N SER A 47 -5.54 15.15 -17.45
CA SER A 47 -4.46 14.65 -16.61
C SER A 47 -4.41 13.13 -16.77
N ASN A 48 -3.55 12.69 -17.69
CA ASN A 48 -3.15 11.31 -17.82
C ASN A 48 -2.22 10.96 -16.65
N THR A 49 -2.43 9.80 -16.01
CA THR A 49 -1.51 9.27 -14.98
C THR A 49 -0.14 8.96 -15.59
N THR A 50 0.87 8.70 -14.77
CA THR A 50 2.18 8.24 -15.27
C THR A 50 2.02 6.95 -16.08
N PHE A 51 1.26 5.97 -15.56
CA PHE A 51 0.93 4.75 -16.30
C PHE A 51 0.32 5.04 -17.69
N GLU A 52 -0.66 5.95 -17.79
CA GLU A 52 -1.25 6.32 -19.08
C GLU A 52 -0.24 6.96 -20.05
N LYS A 53 0.76 7.69 -19.55
CA LYS A 53 1.83 8.29 -20.38
C LYS A 53 2.84 7.22 -20.81
N SER A 54 3.38 6.46 -19.87
CA SER A 54 4.37 5.41 -20.13
C SER A 54 3.80 4.29 -21.00
N LEU A 55 2.51 3.96 -20.88
CA LEU A 55 1.83 3.04 -21.80
C LEU A 55 1.77 3.59 -23.24
N CYS A 56 1.54 4.89 -23.41
CA CYS A 56 1.57 5.50 -24.75
C CYS A 56 2.99 5.50 -25.32
N GLU A 57 3.99 5.89 -24.52
CA GLU A 57 5.40 5.95 -24.89
C GLU A 57 5.97 4.59 -25.30
N TYR A 58 5.84 3.56 -24.45
CA TYR A 58 6.34 2.20 -24.74
C TYR A 58 5.61 1.54 -25.92
N ALA A 59 4.35 1.88 -26.18
CA ALA A 59 3.59 1.38 -27.32
C ALA A 59 3.77 2.19 -28.60
N GLY A 60 4.55 3.30 -28.58
CA GLY A 60 4.71 4.19 -29.73
C GLY A 60 3.42 4.94 -30.14
N LEU A 61 2.51 5.16 -29.21
CA LEU A 61 1.19 5.78 -29.43
C LEU A 61 1.20 7.25 -29.00
N PHE A 62 0.54 8.11 -29.77
CA PHE A 62 0.41 9.54 -29.42
C PHE A 62 -0.48 9.78 -28.19
N SER A 63 -1.58 9.02 -28.06
CA SER A 63 -2.45 9.08 -26.88
C SER A 63 -3.42 7.90 -26.81
N LEU A 64 -3.81 7.52 -25.59
CA LEU A 64 -4.93 6.64 -25.30
C LEU A 64 -6.01 7.41 -24.54
N SER A 65 -7.28 7.07 -24.79
CA SER A 65 -8.36 7.44 -23.88
C SER A 65 -8.47 6.44 -22.74
N LYS A 66 -8.95 6.88 -21.58
CA LYS A 66 -9.02 6.07 -20.35
C LYS A 66 -9.72 4.71 -20.56
N GLY A 67 -10.74 4.66 -21.41
CA GLY A 67 -11.44 3.41 -21.77
C GLY A 67 -10.60 2.43 -22.62
N GLN A 68 -9.61 2.91 -23.37
CA GLN A 68 -8.65 2.05 -24.09
C GLN A 68 -7.57 1.55 -23.13
N THR A 69 -7.13 2.39 -22.17
CA THR A 69 -6.30 1.96 -21.03
C THR A 69 -6.98 0.86 -20.21
N ASP A 70 -8.28 1.01 -19.92
CA ASP A 70 -9.09 0.00 -19.25
C ASP A 70 -9.12 -1.35 -20.00
N LEU A 71 -9.21 -1.31 -21.34
CA LEU A 71 -9.19 -2.51 -22.18
C LEU A 71 -7.81 -3.19 -22.21
N PHE A 72 -6.71 -2.42 -22.21
CA PHE A 72 -5.36 -2.96 -22.08
C PHE A 72 -5.15 -3.64 -20.71
N LEU A 73 -5.54 -2.97 -19.63
CA LEU A 73 -5.47 -3.54 -18.28
C LEU A 73 -6.33 -4.81 -18.13
N LEU A 74 -7.51 -4.83 -18.75
CA LEU A 74 -8.36 -6.02 -18.84
C LEU A 74 -7.74 -7.17 -19.65
N LEU A 75 -6.90 -6.87 -20.64
CA LEU A 75 -6.21 -7.88 -21.44
C LEU A 75 -5.09 -8.55 -20.63
N GLN A 76 -4.28 -7.77 -19.91
CA GLN A 76 -3.28 -8.27 -18.96
C GLN A 76 -3.91 -9.07 -17.82
N ALA A 77 -4.81 -8.44 -17.06
CA ALA A 77 -5.36 -9.00 -15.83
C ALA A 77 -6.45 -10.08 -16.04
N ASN A 78 -6.94 -10.27 -17.26
CA ASN A 78 -8.09 -11.11 -17.66
C ASN A 78 -9.46 -10.70 -17.08
N THR A 79 -9.50 -10.27 -15.81
CA THR A 79 -10.68 -9.79 -15.09
C THR A 79 -10.36 -8.61 -14.19
N ILE A 80 -11.25 -7.61 -14.15
CA ILE A 80 -11.17 -6.43 -13.26
C ILE A 80 -12.46 -6.20 -12.47
N THR A 81 -12.36 -5.53 -11.32
CA THR A 81 -13.47 -5.03 -10.49
C THR A 81 -13.43 -3.49 -10.37
N TYR A 82 -14.50 -2.86 -9.90
CA TYR A 82 -14.51 -1.39 -9.68
C TYR A 82 -13.44 -0.93 -8.68
N GLN A 83 -13.18 -1.74 -7.63
CA GLN A 83 -12.18 -1.47 -6.60
C GLN A 83 -10.78 -1.43 -7.20
N GLN A 84 -10.42 -2.46 -7.95
CA GLN A 84 -9.15 -2.55 -8.67
C GLN A 84 -8.95 -1.41 -9.68
N LEU A 85 -10.00 -1.03 -10.42
CA LEU A 85 -9.91 0.09 -11.34
C LEU A 85 -9.73 1.45 -10.61
N SER A 86 -10.15 1.57 -9.36
CA SER A 86 -9.85 2.74 -8.52
C SER A 86 -8.42 2.72 -7.96
N MET A 87 -7.85 1.53 -7.68
CA MET A 87 -6.46 1.37 -7.27
C MET A 87 -5.49 1.86 -8.35
N CYS A 88 -5.85 1.67 -9.63
CA CYS A 88 -5.10 2.17 -10.79
C CYS A 88 -5.00 3.71 -10.86
N ARG A 89 -5.85 4.45 -10.13
CA ARG A 89 -5.99 5.93 -10.14
C ARG A 89 -6.25 6.60 -11.50
N ILE A 90 -6.32 5.84 -12.61
CA ILE A 90 -6.65 6.30 -13.97
C ILE A 90 -7.90 7.18 -13.99
N HIS A 91 -8.96 6.78 -13.27
CA HIS A 91 -10.22 7.53 -13.18
C HIS A 91 -10.29 8.47 -11.97
N GLY A 92 -9.14 8.78 -11.35
CA GLY A 92 -9.05 9.42 -10.05
C GLY A 92 -9.36 8.48 -8.89
N ASN A 93 -9.41 9.02 -7.68
CA ASN A 93 -9.47 8.26 -6.42
C ASN A 93 -10.87 7.69 -6.09
N THR A 94 -11.75 7.44 -7.06
CA THR A 94 -13.14 7.00 -6.80
C THR A 94 -13.58 5.83 -7.68
N GLU A 95 -14.20 4.82 -7.05
CA GLU A 95 -14.86 3.71 -7.78
C GLU A 95 -15.95 4.22 -8.75
N ALA A 96 -16.60 5.34 -8.42
CA ALA A 96 -17.72 5.88 -9.18
C ALA A 96 -17.34 6.26 -10.62
N ALA A 97 -16.14 6.80 -10.83
CA ALA A 97 -15.64 7.20 -12.15
C ALA A 97 -15.26 5.97 -12.99
N GLY A 98 -14.48 5.03 -12.43
CA GLY A 98 -14.16 3.75 -13.08
C GLY A 98 -15.40 2.93 -13.45
N ARG A 99 -16.41 2.92 -12.56
CA ARG A 99 -17.74 2.32 -12.82
C ARG A 99 -18.45 2.93 -14.04
N LEU A 100 -18.33 4.22 -14.28
CA LEU A 100 -18.90 4.86 -15.47
C LEU A 100 -18.13 4.49 -16.75
N SER A 101 -16.82 4.26 -16.67
CA SER A 101 -16.02 3.77 -17.80
C SER A 101 -16.40 2.33 -18.17
N LEU A 102 -16.39 1.40 -17.21
CA LEU A 102 -16.75 0.00 -17.47
C LEU A 102 -18.20 -0.14 -17.97
N LYS A 103 -19.16 0.64 -17.43
CA LYS A 103 -20.53 0.67 -17.98
C LYS A 103 -20.62 1.18 -19.43
N ARG A 104 -19.72 2.07 -19.86
CA ARG A 104 -19.65 2.54 -21.24
C ARG A 104 -19.12 1.44 -22.16
N LEU A 105 -18.02 0.80 -21.78
CA LEU A 105 -17.42 -0.32 -22.52
C LEU A 105 -18.37 -1.54 -22.59
N GLU A 106 -19.16 -1.78 -21.53
CA GLU A 106 -20.20 -2.81 -21.46
C GLU A 106 -21.34 -2.50 -22.45
N LYS A 107 -21.81 -1.24 -22.50
CA LYS A 107 -22.80 -0.79 -23.50
C LYS A 107 -22.26 -0.84 -24.94
N GLN A 108 -20.95 -0.67 -25.14
CA GLN A 108 -20.29 -0.78 -26.45
C GLN A 108 -19.99 -2.22 -26.88
N GLY A 109 -20.26 -3.22 -26.02
CA GLY A 109 -20.03 -4.63 -26.33
C GLY A 109 -18.57 -5.10 -26.29
N TYR A 110 -17.62 -4.24 -25.89
CA TYR A 110 -16.20 -4.59 -25.75
C TYR A 110 -15.92 -5.44 -24.51
N ILE A 111 -16.74 -5.29 -23.46
CA ILE A 111 -16.60 -6.06 -22.21
C ILE A 111 -17.95 -6.64 -21.78
N GLN A 112 -17.91 -7.75 -21.07
CA GLN A 112 -19.07 -8.38 -20.43
C GLN A 112 -18.83 -8.44 -18.92
N SER A 113 -19.91 -8.37 -18.13
CA SER A 113 -19.83 -8.56 -16.68
C SER A 113 -20.50 -9.84 -16.20
N LYS A 114 -20.04 -10.31 -15.04
CA LYS A 114 -20.70 -11.33 -14.21
C LYS A 114 -20.75 -10.83 -12.77
N LYS A 115 -21.74 -11.28 -12.00
CA LYS A 115 -21.74 -11.07 -10.54
C LYS A 115 -20.64 -11.89 -9.90
N ILE A 116 -20.03 -11.39 -8.83
CA ILE A 116 -19.26 -12.23 -7.90
C ILE A 116 -20.29 -12.94 -7.01
N PRO A 117 -20.33 -14.29 -6.97
CA PRO A 117 -21.26 -15.00 -6.09
C PRO A 117 -21.04 -14.65 -4.61
N ASP A 118 -22.10 -14.82 -3.82
CA ASP A 118 -22.18 -14.41 -2.40
C ASP A 118 -21.99 -12.90 -2.14
N SER A 119 -21.94 -12.08 -3.20
CA SER A 119 -22.10 -10.62 -3.14
C SER A 119 -23.29 -10.18 -4.00
N SER A 120 -24.27 -9.52 -3.38
CA SER A 120 -25.46 -9.02 -4.07
C SER A 120 -25.15 -7.92 -5.11
N ALA A 121 -24.09 -7.14 -4.84
CA ALA A 121 -23.74 -5.92 -5.57
C ALA A 121 -22.43 -6.00 -6.39
N ALA A 122 -21.46 -6.85 -6.03
CA ALA A 122 -20.16 -6.86 -6.68
C ALA A 122 -20.21 -7.55 -8.06
N LYS A 123 -19.51 -6.93 -9.04
CA LYS A 123 -19.32 -7.44 -10.40
C LYS A 123 -17.84 -7.53 -10.74
N TYR A 124 -17.49 -8.52 -11.56
CA TYR A 124 -16.23 -8.54 -12.31
C TYR A 124 -16.52 -8.43 -13.81
N TYR A 125 -15.54 -7.90 -14.54
CA TYR A 125 -15.61 -7.56 -15.95
C TYR A 125 -14.49 -8.24 -16.73
N PHE A 126 -14.74 -8.65 -17.98
CA PHE A 126 -13.77 -9.29 -18.88
C PHE A 126 -14.03 -8.93 -20.35
N LEU A 127 -13.00 -9.02 -21.21
CA LEU A 127 -13.09 -8.70 -22.64
C LEU A 127 -13.98 -9.70 -23.41
N THR A 128 -14.80 -9.17 -24.31
CA THR A 128 -15.45 -9.95 -25.38
C THR A 128 -14.46 -10.19 -26.54
N ALA A 129 -14.86 -10.97 -27.55
CA ALA A 129 -14.08 -11.10 -28.79
C ALA A 129 -13.88 -9.74 -29.49
N SER A 130 -14.93 -8.90 -29.54
CA SER A 130 -14.85 -7.53 -30.06
C SER A 130 -13.85 -6.68 -29.26
N GLY A 131 -13.87 -6.76 -27.93
CA GLY A 131 -12.89 -6.08 -27.08
C GLY A 131 -11.45 -6.54 -27.31
N ARG A 132 -11.21 -7.86 -27.51
CA ARG A 132 -9.87 -8.39 -27.82
C ARG A 132 -9.37 -7.93 -29.20
N ASN A 133 -10.25 -7.89 -30.21
CA ASN A 133 -9.89 -7.39 -31.53
C ASN A 133 -9.55 -5.89 -31.50
N LEU A 134 -10.36 -5.08 -30.81
CA LEU A 134 -10.07 -3.65 -30.65
C LEU A 134 -8.69 -3.42 -29.98
N VAL A 135 -8.28 -4.21 -28.98
CA VAL A 135 -6.94 -4.05 -28.40
C VAL A 135 -5.82 -4.47 -29.37
N LYS A 136 -6.06 -5.43 -30.28
CA LYS A 136 -5.11 -5.75 -31.38
C LYS A 136 -5.00 -4.64 -32.42
N GLU A 137 -6.08 -3.89 -32.65
CA GLU A 137 -6.11 -2.75 -33.58
C GLU A 137 -5.47 -1.48 -32.97
N LEU A 138 -5.47 -1.36 -31.64
CA LEU A 138 -5.01 -0.16 -30.92
C LEU A 138 -3.51 -0.15 -30.57
N PHE A 139 -2.86 -1.31 -30.52
CA PHE A 139 -1.47 -1.45 -30.06
C PHE A 139 -0.63 -2.23 -31.09
N PRO A 140 0.65 -1.85 -31.34
CA PRO A 140 1.50 -2.60 -32.26
C PRO A 140 1.69 -4.05 -31.82
N GLY A 141 1.73 -4.97 -32.79
CA GLY A 141 1.91 -6.41 -32.53
C GLY A 141 3.15 -6.73 -31.68
N ILE A 142 4.29 -6.11 -32.01
CA ILE A 142 5.57 -6.26 -31.28
C ILE A 142 5.42 -5.88 -29.79
N PHE A 143 4.71 -4.80 -29.48
CA PHE A 143 4.43 -4.40 -28.10
C PHE A 143 3.52 -5.43 -27.41
N LEU A 144 2.46 -5.89 -28.08
CA LEU A 144 1.55 -6.91 -27.54
C LEU A 144 2.22 -8.28 -27.31
N GLU A 145 3.26 -8.61 -28.08
CA GLU A 145 4.12 -9.80 -27.90
C GLU A 145 5.06 -9.64 -26.69
N GLN A 146 5.76 -8.50 -26.59
CA GLN A 146 6.58 -8.15 -25.41
C GLN A 146 5.77 -8.17 -24.10
N MET A 147 4.48 -7.85 -24.18
CA MET A 147 3.53 -7.87 -23.06
C MET A 147 3.12 -9.27 -22.57
N GLN A 148 3.57 -10.35 -23.21
CA GLN A 148 3.37 -11.77 -22.81
C GLN A 148 1.90 -12.18 -22.58
N ILE A 149 0.98 -11.57 -23.33
CA ILE A 149 -0.46 -11.72 -23.16
C ILE A 149 -0.96 -13.11 -23.56
N ASN A 150 -1.65 -13.81 -22.65
CA ASN A 150 -2.35 -15.06 -22.98
C ASN A 150 -3.71 -14.77 -23.66
N TRP A 151 -3.66 -14.69 -25.00
CA TRP A 151 -4.82 -14.40 -25.86
C TRP A 151 -5.97 -15.39 -25.78
N GLU A 152 -5.75 -16.62 -25.30
CA GLU A 152 -6.77 -17.67 -25.20
C GLU A 152 -7.41 -17.77 -23.82
N ARG A 153 -6.83 -17.11 -22.80
CA ARG A 153 -7.25 -17.26 -21.40
C ARG A 153 -8.73 -16.91 -21.22
N ARG A 154 -9.52 -17.94 -20.91
CA ARG A 154 -10.95 -17.85 -20.61
C ARG A 154 -11.18 -17.25 -19.21
N PRO A 155 -12.26 -16.48 -19.00
CA PRO A 155 -12.62 -15.98 -17.68
C PRO A 155 -12.77 -17.12 -16.67
N PRO A 156 -12.43 -16.91 -15.38
CA PRO A 156 -12.58 -17.92 -14.34
C PRO A 156 -14.03 -18.41 -14.22
N ALA A 157 -14.20 -19.73 -14.02
CA ALA A 157 -15.51 -20.38 -13.99
C ALA A 157 -16.01 -20.70 -12.57
N GLY A 158 -15.12 -21.15 -11.67
CA GLY A 158 -15.47 -21.47 -10.28
C GLY A 158 -15.31 -20.30 -9.32
N ILE A 159 -16.21 -20.18 -8.33
CA ILE A 159 -16.26 -19.06 -7.35
C ILE A 159 -14.88 -18.79 -6.71
N GLN A 160 -14.24 -19.84 -6.20
CA GLN A 160 -12.93 -19.73 -5.55
C GLN A 160 -11.85 -19.25 -6.53
N GLN A 161 -11.88 -19.67 -7.80
CA GLN A 161 -10.95 -19.20 -8.83
C GLN A 161 -11.18 -17.73 -9.20
N VAL A 162 -12.44 -17.29 -9.26
CA VAL A 162 -12.81 -15.88 -9.48
C VAL A 162 -12.24 -15.02 -8.36
N LEU A 163 -12.55 -15.35 -7.10
CA LEU A 163 -12.08 -14.59 -5.94
C LEU A 163 -10.56 -14.59 -5.80
N HIS A 164 -9.92 -15.74 -6.05
CA HIS A 164 -8.48 -15.90 -6.01
C HIS A 164 -7.79 -15.02 -7.06
N ARG A 165 -8.15 -15.16 -8.36
CA ARG A 165 -7.54 -14.35 -9.44
C ARG A 165 -7.77 -12.86 -9.27
N ILE A 166 -8.96 -12.45 -8.81
CA ILE A 166 -9.21 -11.05 -8.43
C ILE A 166 -8.18 -10.63 -7.39
N ARG A 167 -8.06 -11.34 -6.27
CA ARG A 167 -7.13 -10.95 -5.20
C ARG A 167 -5.65 -10.97 -5.63
N THR A 168 -5.24 -11.93 -6.47
CA THR A 168 -3.88 -11.93 -7.06
C THR A 168 -3.63 -10.68 -7.92
N ASN A 169 -4.64 -10.25 -8.71
CA ASN A 169 -4.54 -9.03 -9.53
C ASN A 169 -4.45 -7.74 -8.70
N ASP A 170 -4.81 -7.74 -7.41
CA ASP A 170 -4.68 -6.55 -6.55
C ASP A 170 -3.24 -6.03 -6.50
N PHE A 171 -2.23 -6.92 -6.56
CA PHE A 171 -0.82 -6.54 -6.61
C PHE A 171 -0.47 -5.76 -7.90
N TYR A 172 -0.96 -6.22 -9.05
CA TYR A 172 -0.76 -5.53 -10.33
C TYR A 172 -1.53 -4.20 -10.40
N PHE A 173 -2.77 -4.16 -9.91
CA PHE A 173 -3.55 -2.94 -9.93
C PHE A 173 -3.08 -1.88 -8.91
N ALA A 174 -2.50 -2.30 -7.79
CA ALA A 174 -1.76 -1.41 -6.88
C ALA A 174 -0.44 -0.91 -7.50
N TYR A 175 0.26 -1.76 -8.28
CA TYR A 175 1.42 -1.35 -9.07
C TYR A 175 1.07 -0.25 -10.08
N THR A 176 0.06 -0.44 -10.92
CA THR A 176 -0.36 0.56 -11.93
C THR A 176 -0.88 1.88 -11.34
N GLY A 177 -1.19 1.90 -10.03
CA GLY A 177 -1.53 3.10 -9.28
C GLY A 177 -0.33 3.94 -8.82
N SER A 178 0.91 3.45 -9.02
CA SER A 178 2.13 4.17 -8.66
C SER A 178 2.36 5.39 -9.55
N ASN A 179 2.88 6.47 -8.96
CA ASN A 179 3.29 7.68 -9.68
C ASN A 179 4.49 7.46 -10.61
N ALA A 180 5.16 6.30 -10.54
CA ALA A 180 6.30 5.90 -11.37
C ALA A 180 6.06 4.56 -12.11
N SER A 181 4.80 4.11 -12.21
CA SER A 181 4.46 2.85 -12.85
C SER A 181 4.69 2.85 -14.36
N LEU A 182 5.19 1.72 -14.85
CA LEU A 182 5.47 1.43 -16.26
C LEU A 182 4.55 0.29 -16.75
N PRO A 183 4.33 0.13 -18.07
CA PRO A 183 3.51 -0.95 -18.62
C PRO A 183 4.25 -2.29 -18.60
N MET A 184 4.45 -2.87 -17.41
CA MET A 184 5.13 -4.16 -17.25
C MET A 184 4.20 -5.36 -17.56
N PRO A 185 4.73 -6.49 -18.10
CA PRO A 185 3.97 -7.72 -18.34
C PRO A 185 3.45 -8.36 -17.05
N TRP A 186 2.21 -8.86 -17.04
CA TRP A 186 1.58 -9.53 -15.89
C TRP A 186 1.17 -10.96 -16.23
N VAL A 187 2.02 -11.92 -15.87
CA VAL A 187 1.83 -13.33 -16.20
C VAL A 187 1.07 -14.04 -15.07
N LEU A 188 -0.26 -14.06 -15.18
CA LEU A 188 -1.13 -14.84 -14.28
C LEU A 188 -0.88 -16.35 -14.39
N GLU A 189 -0.94 -17.03 -13.24
CA GLU A 189 -0.77 -18.48 -13.03
C GLU A 189 0.38 -19.04 -13.90
N ALA A 190 1.61 -18.59 -13.61
CA ALA A 190 2.78 -18.87 -14.45
C ALA A 190 2.91 -20.38 -14.75
N PRO A 191 3.16 -20.78 -16.02
CA PRO A 191 3.03 -22.16 -16.45
C PRO A 191 4.00 -23.08 -15.69
N LEU A 192 3.57 -24.32 -15.46
CA LEU A 192 4.45 -25.35 -14.93
C LEU A 192 5.62 -25.58 -15.90
N PRO A 193 6.86 -25.77 -15.41
CA PRO A 193 7.96 -26.23 -16.24
C PRO A 193 7.60 -27.50 -17.01
N ASN A 194 7.88 -27.53 -18.31
CA ASN A 194 7.89 -28.78 -19.06
C ASN A 194 9.05 -29.62 -18.53
N TYR A 195 8.74 -30.71 -17.84
CA TYR A 195 9.71 -31.60 -17.18
C TYR A 195 10.67 -32.34 -18.15
N SER A 196 10.60 -32.08 -19.44
CA SER A 196 11.39 -32.68 -20.52
C SER A 196 12.90 -32.39 -20.47
N SER A 197 13.33 -31.38 -19.71
CA SER A 197 14.72 -30.88 -19.72
C SER A 197 15.28 -30.63 -18.31
N PRO A 198 15.77 -31.67 -17.62
CA PRO A 198 16.50 -31.50 -16.36
C PRO A 198 17.72 -30.59 -16.56
N GLY A 199 17.82 -29.52 -15.77
CA GLY A 199 18.96 -28.59 -15.80
C GLY A 199 18.69 -27.21 -16.40
N GLN A 200 17.55 -26.99 -17.07
CA GLN A 200 17.10 -25.62 -17.37
C GLN A 200 16.30 -25.04 -16.19
N GLY A 201 16.79 -23.94 -15.63
CA GLY A 201 16.21 -23.25 -14.47
C GLY A 201 14.92 -22.51 -14.80
N LEU A 202 13.85 -23.25 -15.08
CA LEU A 202 12.52 -22.70 -15.37
C LEU A 202 11.85 -22.19 -14.07
N PRO A 203 11.11 -21.06 -14.15
CA PRO A 203 10.54 -20.42 -12.97
C PRO A 203 9.53 -21.33 -12.25
N PRO A 204 9.51 -21.30 -10.91
CA PRO A 204 8.50 -22.00 -10.12
C PRO A 204 7.11 -21.40 -10.36
N ARG A 205 6.09 -22.26 -10.48
CA ARG A 205 4.69 -21.81 -10.60
C ARG A 205 4.31 -20.97 -9.37
N CYS A 206 3.96 -19.72 -9.64
CA CYS A 206 3.25 -18.79 -8.76
C CYS A 206 1.82 -18.52 -9.25
N ASP A 207 1.05 -17.73 -8.51
CA ASP A 207 -0.31 -17.34 -8.89
C ASP A 207 -0.32 -16.11 -9.81
N GLY A 208 0.68 -15.24 -9.69
CA GLY A 208 0.97 -14.15 -10.63
C GLY A 208 2.47 -13.82 -10.64
N LEU A 209 2.98 -13.35 -11.78
CA LEU A 209 4.38 -12.99 -11.98
C LEU A 209 4.46 -11.62 -12.67
N LEU A 210 5.19 -10.70 -12.03
CA LEU A 210 5.55 -9.39 -12.58
C LEU A 210 7.06 -9.37 -12.75
N ILE A 211 7.57 -9.12 -13.96
CA ILE A 211 9.01 -9.00 -14.23
C ILE A 211 9.30 -7.55 -14.61
N SER A 212 10.16 -6.90 -13.82
CA SER A 212 10.71 -5.59 -14.14
C SER A 212 12.18 -5.73 -14.59
N PRO A 213 12.81 -4.67 -15.10
CA PRO A 213 14.26 -4.63 -15.33
C PRO A 213 15.09 -4.83 -14.04
N GLU A 214 14.50 -4.61 -12.87
CA GLU A 214 15.19 -4.60 -11.58
C GLU A 214 15.03 -5.93 -10.83
N ALA A 215 13.86 -6.59 -10.92
CA ALA A 215 13.54 -7.83 -10.20
C ALA A 215 12.35 -8.62 -10.80
N GLY A 216 12.30 -9.93 -10.49
CA GLY A 216 11.14 -10.79 -10.71
C GLY A 216 10.32 -10.96 -9.42
N TYR A 217 9.04 -10.57 -9.45
CA TYR A 217 8.13 -10.62 -8.30
C TYR A 217 7.14 -11.79 -8.44
N TYR A 218 7.33 -12.80 -7.60
CA TYR A 218 6.56 -14.05 -7.60
C TYR A 218 5.45 -13.94 -6.56
N ILE A 219 4.21 -13.80 -7.03
CA ILE A 219 3.03 -13.52 -6.20
C ILE A 219 2.28 -14.82 -5.88
N GLU A 220 2.11 -15.08 -4.59
CA GLU A 220 1.38 -16.22 -4.03
C GLU A 220 0.15 -15.69 -3.28
N GLN A 221 -1.07 -16.04 -3.71
CA GLN A 221 -2.28 -15.54 -3.06
C GLN A 221 -2.75 -16.52 -1.98
N ASP A 222 -2.89 -16.03 -0.75
CA ASP A 222 -3.61 -16.72 0.32
C ASP A 222 -4.94 -16.01 0.60
N ASN A 223 -6.02 -16.79 0.62
CA ASN A 223 -7.36 -16.31 0.93
C ASN A 223 -7.69 -16.45 2.43
N SER A 224 -6.65 -16.49 3.27
CA SER A 224 -6.68 -16.89 4.68
C SER A 224 -7.11 -18.35 4.91
N THR A 225 -6.85 -19.24 3.94
CA THR A 225 -7.33 -20.64 3.94
C THR A 225 -6.22 -21.70 3.84
N GLN A 226 -4.99 -21.33 3.47
CA GLN A 226 -3.89 -22.30 3.33
C GLN A 226 -3.33 -22.70 4.71
N SER A 227 -3.03 -23.98 4.94
CA SER A 227 -2.36 -24.40 6.18
C SER A 227 -0.88 -23.99 6.18
N GLU A 228 -0.25 -23.91 7.35
CA GLU A 228 1.20 -23.71 7.49
C GLU A 228 1.96 -24.74 6.63
N SER A 229 1.54 -26.01 6.66
CA SER A 229 2.12 -27.09 5.85
C SER A 229 2.00 -26.87 4.32
N VAL A 230 0.97 -26.18 3.83
CA VAL A 230 0.86 -25.80 2.41
C VAL A 230 1.81 -24.66 2.07
N ILE A 231 1.94 -23.66 2.96
CA ILE A 231 2.85 -22.51 2.80
C ILE A 231 4.31 -22.99 2.78
N LEU A 232 4.71 -23.82 3.76
CA LEU A 232 6.04 -24.46 3.80
C LEU A 232 6.31 -25.29 2.53
N LYS A 233 5.32 -26.06 2.05
CA LYS A 233 5.44 -26.84 0.80
C LYS A 233 5.55 -25.98 -0.45
N LYS A 234 4.97 -24.77 -0.48
CA LYS A 234 5.21 -23.75 -1.50
C LYS A 234 6.65 -23.23 -1.40
N VAL A 235 7.06 -22.73 -0.25
CA VAL A 235 8.42 -22.19 -0.02
C VAL A 235 9.52 -23.19 -0.39
N SER A 236 9.39 -24.48 -0.02
CA SER A 236 10.34 -25.53 -0.38
C SER A 236 10.45 -25.76 -1.91
N ARG A 237 9.41 -25.44 -2.70
CA ARG A 237 9.49 -25.48 -4.18
C ARG A 237 10.29 -24.32 -4.74
N TYR A 238 10.05 -23.09 -4.27
CA TYR A 238 10.84 -21.91 -4.65
C TYR A 238 12.33 -22.08 -4.30
N GLN A 239 12.62 -22.68 -3.15
CA GLN A 239 13.97 -23.06 -2.77
C GLN A 239 14.59 -24.07 -3.75
N LYS A 240 13.86 -25.14 -4.10
CA LYS A 240 14.32 -26.20 -5.02
C LYS A 240 14.44 -25.77 -6.48
N SER A 241 13.71 -24.73 -6.91
CA SER A 241 13.87 -24.13 -8.24
C SER A 241 15.04 -23.16 -8.34
N GLY A 242 15.77 -22.89 -7.24
CA GLY A 242 16.88 -21.95 -7.22
C GLY A 242 16.47 -20.47 -7.14
N LEU A 243 15.21 -20.14 -6.82
CA LEU A 243 14.73 -18.75 -6.78
C LEU A 243 15.60 -17.86 -5.87
N PHE A 244 15.97 -18.41 -4.70
CA PHE A 244 16.76 -17.72 -3.68
C PHE A 244 18.29 -17.85 -3.87
N SER A 245 18.75 -18.36 -5.02
CA SER A 245 20.19 -18.48 -5.29
C SER A 245 20.81 -17.14 -5.68
N SER A 246 22.03 -16.90 -5.24
CA SER A 246 22.80 -15.68 -5.57
C SER A 246 23.08 -15.50 -7.06
N SER A 247 22.97 -16.57 -7.86
CA SER A 247 23.18 -16.54 -9.32
C SER A 247 21.92 -16.19 -10.13
N MET A 248 20.72 -16.27 -9.57
CA MET A 248 19.47 -15.97 -10.30
C MET A 248 18.92 -14.56 -10.07
N GLY A 249 19.68 -13.69 -9.38
CA GLY A 249 19.38 -12.25 -9.25
C GLY A 249 18.31 -11.92 -8.20
N ARG A 250 17.82 -10.67 -8.25
CA ARG A 250 16.98 -10.01 -7.23
C ARG A 250 15.52 -10.51 -7.16
N ASN A 251 15.26 -11.79 -7.40
CA ASN A 251 13.90 -12.33 -7.33
C ASN A 251 13.31 -12.24 -5.92
N GLN A 252 12.03 -11.94 -5.83
CA GLN A 252 11.31 -11.82 -4.55
C GLN A 252 10.07 -12.72 -4.53
N LEU A 253 9.84 -13.40 -3.40
CA LEU A 253 8.61 -14.15 -3.14
C LEU A 253 7.69 -13.31 -2.24
N VAL A 254 6.45 -13.08 -2.71
CA VAL A 254 5.48 -12.21 -2.04
C VAL A 254 4.17 -12.98 -1.80
N PHE A 255 3.87 -13.26 -0.54
CA PHE A 255 2.58 -13.80 -0.13
C PHE A 255 1.56 -12.69 0.09
N CYS A 256 0.63 -12.53 -0.85
CA CYS A 256 -0.50 -11.62 -0.73
C CYS A 256 -1.59 -12.27 0.13
N LEU A 257 -1.87 -11.69 1.31
CA LEU A 257 -2.81 -12.21 2.29
C LEU A 257 -4.12 -11.42 2.23
N ALA A 258 -5.17 -12.04 1.70
CA ALA A 258 -6.49 -11.43 1.61
C ALA A 258 -7.41 -11.87 2.75
N PHE A 259 -8.00 -10.87 3.40
CA PHE A 259 -9.04 -11.01 4.43
C PHE A 259 -10.37 -10.53 3.84
N PRO A 260 -11.50 -11.20 4.14
CA PRO A 260 -12.80 -10.74 3.69
C PRO A 260 -13.21 -9.47 4.48
N ARG A 261 -13.39 -8.35 3.80
CA ARG A 261 -14.15 -7.22 4.36
C ARG A 261 -15.56 -7.70 4.72
N LYS A 262 -16.03 -7.40 5.93
CA LYS A 262 -17.43 -7.62 6.32
C LYS A 262 -18.31 -6.83 5.35
N GLN A 263 -19.36 -7.45 4.80
CA GLN A 263 -20.32 -6.70 3.99
C GLN A 263 -21.07 -5.74 4.93
N PRO A 264 -21.30 -4.47 4.55
CA PRO A 264 -22.26 -3.64 5.25
C PRO A 264 -23.64 -4.30 5.20
N PRO A 265 -24.53 -4.04 6.18
CA PRO A 265 -25.83 -4.71 6.26
C PRO A 265 -26.60 -4.62 4.93
N ALA A 266 -27.11 -5.77 4.48
CA ALA A 266 -27.59 -5.96 3.11
C ALA A 266 -28.79 -5.07 2.73
N VAL A 267 -29.52 -4.59 3.73
CA VAL A 267 -30.54 -3.54 3.62
C VAL A 267 -29.97 -2.28 4.26
N LYS A 268 -29.94 -1.17 3.52
CA LYS A 268 -29.70 0.14 4.15
C LYS A 268 -30.88 0.42 5.10
N PRO A 269 -30.64 0.67 6.40
CA PRO A 269 -31.72 0.96 7.34
C PRO A 269 -32.39 2.29 6.97
N SER A 270 -33.63 2.45 7.43
CA SER A 270 -34.33 3.73 7.30
C SER A 270 -33.57 4.84 8.03
N PHE A 271 -33.69 6.07 7.53
CA PHE A 271 -33.10 7.24 8.18
C PHE A 271 -33.62 7.45 9.62
N SER A 272 -34.83 6.94 9.94
CA SER A 272 -35.35 6.88 11.31
C SER A 272 -34.52 5.96 12.22
N LEU A 273 -34.22 4.72 11.81
CA LEU A 273 -33.39 3.80 12.59
C LEU A 273 -31.98 4.36 12.81
N TYR A 274 -31.39 5.00 11.80
CA TYR A 274 -30.10 5.69 11.97
C TYR A 274 -30.18 6.85 12.98
N ARG A 275 -31.23 7.69 12.94
CA ARG A 275 -31.43 8.77 13.91
C ARG A 275 -31.57 8.24 15.35
N ILE A 276 -32.25 7.11 15.53
CA ILE A 276 -32.45 6.47 16.84
C ILE A 276 -31.11 5.92 17.37
N LEU A 277 -30.33 5.24 16.54
CA LEU A 277 -28.96 4.80 16.88
C LEU A 277 -28.02 5.98 17.22
N LEU A 278 -28.16 7.12 16.53
CA LEU A 278 -27.42 8.35 16.84
C LEU A 278 -27.86 9.01 18.15
N HIS A 279 -29.15 8.94 18.51
CA HIS A 279 -29.67 9.42 19.79
C HIS A 279 -29.15 8.53 20.94
N PHE A 280 -29.35 7.22 20.80
CA PHE A 280 -28.92 6.17 21.73
C PHE A 280 -27.41 6.21 22.04
N THR A 281 -26.54 6.21 21.02
CA THR A 281 -25.07 6.26 21.22
C THR A 281 -24.60 7.54 21.91
N ARG A 282 -25.34 8.66 21.79
CA ARG A 282 -25.06 9.88 22.57
C ARG A 282 -25.47 9.74 24.03
N LEU A 283 -26.65 9.20 24.31
CA LEU A 283 -27.11 8.95 25.69
C LEU A 283 -26.18 7.97 26.41
N TRP A 284 -25.78 6.90 25.73
CA TRP A 284 -24.86 5.89 26.26
C TRP A 284 -23.48 6.50 26.54
N SER A 285 -22.94 7.30 25.61
CA SER A 285 -21.69 8.05 25.83
C SER A 285 -21.78 9.09 26.95
N LEU A 286 -22.97 9.63 27.26
CA LEU A 286 -23.14 10.55 28.40
C LEU A 286 -23.10 9.77 29.72
N PHE A 287 -23.78 8.63 29.82
CA PHE A 287 -23.75 7.80 31.04
C PHE A 287 -22.38 7.18 31.30
N GLU A 288 -21.65 6.70 30.29
CA GLU A 288 -20.27 6.22 30.51
C GLU A 288 -19.33 7.36 30.99
N GLN A 289 -19.61 8.61 30.61
CA GLN A 289 -18.87 9.79 31.10
C GLN A 289 -19.31 10.24 32.50
N GLU A 290 -20.59 10.12 32.85
CA GLU A 290 -21.13 10.46 34.17
C GLU A 290 -20.68 9.45 35.24
N TYR A 291 -20.76 8.15 34.93
CA TYR A 291 -20.42 7.08 35.87
C TYR A 291 -18.96 6.60 35.77
N GLN A 292 -18.20 7.03 34.76
CA GLN A 292 -16.80 6.63 34.51
C GLN A 292 -16.60 5.10 34.38
N VAL A 293 -17.62 4.41 33.88
CA VAL A 293 -17.69 2.95 33.71
C VAL A 293 -18.30 2.65 32.34
N SER A 294 -17.72 1.70 31.59
CA SER A 294 -18.35 1.19 30.36
C SER A 294 -19.48 0.22 30.69
N LEU A 295 -20.61 0.39 30.02
CA LEU A 295 -21.85 -0.34 30.28
C LEU A 295 -22.11 -1.35 29.15
N ASP A 296 -22.74 -2.48 29.49
CA ASP A 296 -23.40 -3.36 28.49
C ASP A 296 -24.80 -2.83 28.14
N TYR A 297 -25.47 -3.46 27.15
CA TYR A 297 -26.79 -2.99 26.69
C TYR A 297 -27.86 -3.02 27.79
N GLN A 298 -27.85 -4.02 28.67
CA GLN A 298 -28.83 -4.12 29.76
C GLN A 298 -28.54 -3.13 30.88
N GLN A 299 -27.26 -2.94 31.21
CA GLN A 299 -26.81 -1.91 32.16
C GLN A 299 -27.18 -0.51 31.67
N PHE A 300 -26.95 -0.21 30.38
CA PHE A 300 -27.39 1.06 29.78
C PHE A 300 -28.90 1.25 29.91
N LEU A 301 -29.72 0.23 29.60
CA LEU A 301 -31.17 0.34 29.72
C LEU A 301 -31.61 0.62 31.17
N GLN A 302 -31.03 -0.07 32.15
CA GLN A 302 -31.33 0.15 33.57
C GLN A 302 -30.97 1.57 34.02
N VAL A 303 -29.84 2.10 33.55
CA VAL A 303 -29.42 3.50 33.80
C VAL A 303 -30.35 4.50 33.08
N LEU A 304 -30.74 4.24 31.83
CA LEU A 304 -31.67 5.10 31.10
C LEU A 304 -33.06 5.13 31.76
N GLU A 305 -33.58 3.98 32.18
CA GLU A 305 -34.90 3.84 32.80
C GLU A 305 -34.98 4.44 34.21
N SER A 306 -33.87 4.48 34.94
CA SER A 306 -33.77 5.14 36.25
C SER A 306 -33.39 6.62 36.16
N SER A 307 -32.89 7.09 35.02
CA SER A 307 -32.50 8.49 34.79
C SER A 307 -33.68 9.42 34.50
N PRO A 308 -33.67 10.70 34.96
CA PRO A 308 -34.64 11.69 34.53
C PRO A 308 -34.64 11.92 33.00
N ILE A 309 -33.57 11.54 32.29
CA ILE A 309 -33.43 11.61 30.84
C ILE A 309 -34.38 10.64 30.11
N GLN A 310 -34.90 9.59 30.77
CA GLN A 310 -35.93 8.70 30.21
C GLN A 310 -37.09 9.50 29.58
N LYS A 311 -37.48 10.61 30.22
CA LYS A 311 -38.59 11.48 29.81
C LYS A 311 -38.37 12.21 28.48
N THR A 312 -37.15 12.24 27.95
CA THR A 312 -36.83 12.79 26.62
C THR A 312 -36.78 11.74 25.51
N VAL A 313 -36.99 10.45 25.85
CA VAL A 313 -37.04 9.34 24.88
C VAL A 313 -38.48 8.87 24.75
N SER A 314 -39.03 8.86 23.54
CA SER A 314 -40.39 8.38 23.31
C SER A 314 -40.49 6.86 23.44
N SER A 315 -41.69 6.35 23.78
CA SER A 315 -41.96 4.90 23.80
C SER A 315 -41.70 4.23 22.44
N THR A 316 -41.92 4.96 21.34
CA THR A 316 -41.58 4.53 19.98
C THR A 316 -40.07 4.43 19.75
N GLU A 317 -39.27 5.35 20.31
CA GLU A 317 -37.80 5.26 20.28
C GLU A 317 -37.30 4.09 21.13
N MET A 318 -37.85 3.86 22.33
CA MET A 318 -37.52 2.69 23.16
C MET A 318 -37.84 1.38 22.43
N GLN A 319 -39.04 1.24 21.86
CA GLN A 319 -39.42 0.04 21.12
C GLN A 319 -38.52 -0.18 19.88
N ALA A 320 -38.18 0.90 19.16
CA ALA A 320 -37.25 0.83 18.05
C ALA A 320 -35.81 0.50 18.49
N LEU A 321 -35.39 0.92 19.69
CA LEU A 321 -34.11 0.57 20.28
C LEU A 321 -34.03 -0.93 20.62
N HIS A 322 -35.03 -1.48 21.32
CA HIS A 322 -35.12 -2.94 21.55
C HIS A 322 -35.16 -3.72 20.23
N THR A 323 -35.86 -3.20 19.21
CA THR A 323 -35.89 -3.81 17.87
C THR A 323 -34.52 -3.76 17.20
N LEU A 324 -33.77 -2.67 17.34
CA LEU A 324 -32.43 -2.52 16.78
C LEU A 324 -31.43 -3.47 17.44
N HIS A 325 -31.45 -3.60 18.76
CA HIS A 325 -30.60 -4.59 19.47
C HIS A 325 -31.03 -6.03 19.18
N ALA A 326 -32.32 -6.32 19.00
CA ALA A 326 -32.80 -7.65 18.60
C ALA A 326 -32.36 -8.03 17.16
N LEU A 327 -32.15 -7.04 16.28
CA LEU A 327 -31.58 -7.24 14.94
C LEU A 327 -30.05 -7.30 14.93
N HIS A 328 -29.40 -6.67 15.92
CA HIS A 328 -27.95 -6.57 16.07
C HIS A 328 -27.52 -6.89 17.52
N PRO A 329 -27.64 -8.15 17.98
CA PRO A 329 -27.23 -8.57 19.32
C PRO A 329 -25.70 -8.51 19.53
N GLU A 330 -24.93 -8.26 18.48
CA GLU A 330 -23.51 -7.91 18.57
C GLU A 330 -23.25 -6.46 19.02
N ALA A 331 -24.27 -5.60 19.07
CA ALA A 331 -24.18 -4.19 19.46
C ALA A 331 -24.31 -3.95 20.99
N ASP A 332 -23.77 -4.88 21.78
CA ASP A 332 -23.94 -4.98 23.24
C ASP A 332 -23.09 -3.96 24.03
N THR A 333 -22.18 -3.23 23.40
CA THR A 333 -21.41 -2.13 24.01
C THR A 333 -21.55 -0.84 23.23
N LEU A 334 -21.30 0.32 23.86
CA LEU A 334 -21.20 1.62 23.16
C LEU A 334 -20.24 1.53 21.96
N ALA A 335 -19.10 0.85 22.13
CA ALA A 335 -18.11 0.67 21.07
C ALA A 335 -18.62 -0.17 19.89
N ASP A 336 -19.55 -1.09 20.10
CA ASP A 336 -20.18 -1.90 19.05
C ASP A 336 -21.39 -1.21 18.41
N ALA A 337 -22.20 -0.49 19.20
CA ALA A 337 -23.21 0.43 18.69
C ALA A 337 -22.60 1.53 17.79
N ASP A 338 -21.39 2.02 18.12
CA ASP A 338 -20.67 2.98 17.27
C ASP A 338 -20.09 2.35 15.98
N LYS A 339 -19.67 1.08 16.01
CA LYS A 339 -19.32 0.33 14.78
C LYS A 339 -20.54 0.20 13.87
N LEU A 340 -21.71 -0.16 14.43
CA LEU A 340 -22.97 -0.27 13.69
C LEU A 340 -23.43 1.08 13.11
N LYS A 341 -23.32 2.16 13.89
CA LYS A 341 -23.61 3.55 13.47
C LYS A 341 -22.79 3.96 12.26
N LYS A 342 -21.49 3.65 12.26
CA LYS A 342 -20.58 3.90 11.14
C LYS A 342 -20.88 2.99 9.93
N ALA A 343 -21.20 1.72 10.16
CA ALA A 343 -21.59 0.76 9.12
C ALA A 343 -22.86 1.21 8.36
N TYR A 344 -23.87 1.68 9.09
CA TYR A 344 -25.14 2.17 8.53
C TYR A 344 -24.98 3.35 7.56
N LEU A 345 -23.98 4.21 7.80
CA LEU A 345 -23.66 5.34 6.91
C LEU A 345 -22.79 4.92 5.70
N ASN A 346 -22.03 3.83 5.79
CA ASN A 346 -20.80 3.60 5.01
C ASN A 346 -19.83 4.80 5.12
N ASP A 347 -19.64 5.30 6.34
CA ASP A 347 -18.76 6.44 6.62
C ASP A 347 -17.26 6.08 6.43
N THR A 348 -16.39 7.07 6.22
CA THR A 348 -14.94 6.85 6.07
C THR A 348 -14.36 6.13 7.30
N GLY A 349 -14.80 6.55 8.50
CA GLY A 349 -14.45 5.92 9.77
C GLY A 349 -14.98 4.49 9.95
N TYR A 350 -15.79 3.96 9.03
CA TYR A 350 -16.11 2.52 8.95
C TYR A 350 -15.03 1.74 8.18
N SER A 351 -14.51 2.29 7.07
CA SER A 351 -13.41 1.64 6.34
C SER A 351 -12.17 1.52 7.22
N GLU A 352 -11.84 2.56 7.98
CA GLU A 352 -10.72 2.55 8.93
C GLU A 352 -10.86 1.43 9.97
N LEU A 353 -12.07 1.21 10.51
CA LEU A 353 -12.34 0.11 11.45
C LEU A 353 -12.25 -1.26 10.79
N GLN A 354 -12.71 -1.41 9.54
CA GLN A 354 -12.52 -2.66 8.78
C GLN A 354 -11.05 -2.94 8.50
N ASP A 355 -10.29 -1.92 8.10
CA ASP A 355 -8.87 -2.06 7.79
C ASP A 355 -8.07 -2.40 9.07
N GLN A 356 -8.39 -1.79 10.22
CA GLN A 356 -7.85 -2.20 11.54
C GLN A 356 -8.20 -3.65 11.93
N GLU A 357 -9.41 -4.13 11.63
CA GLU A 357 -9.77 -5.53 11.89
C GLU A 357 -8.95 -6.48 10.99
N MET A 358 -8.79 -6.14 9.71
CA MET A 358 -7.97 -6.93 8.78
C MET A 358 -6.48 -6.87 9.12
N ASP A 359 -5.96 -5.76 9.66
CA ASP A 359 -4.58 -5.66 10.16
C ASP A 359 -4.37 -6.59 11.39
N ARG A 360 -5.35 -6.70 12.28
CA ARG A 360 -5.32 -7.66 13.41
C ARG A 360 -5.36 -9.12 12.91
N LEU A 361 -6.20 -9.42 11.92
CA LEU A 361 -6.26 -10.74 11.28
C LEU A 361 -4.93 -11.08 10.58
N TYR A 362 -4.33 -10.11 9.88
CA TYR A 362 -3.01 -10.22 9.26
C TYR A 362 -1.92 -10.56 10.29
N LEU A 363 -1.83 -9.84 11.40
CA LEU A 363 -0.84 -10.11 12.45
C LEU A 363 -1.06 -11.50 13.09
N LYS A 364 -2.30 -11.93 13.27
CA LYS A 364 -2.63 -13.30 13.73
C LYS A 364 -2.21 -14.36 12.70
N ARG A 365 -2.45 -14.12 11.41
CA ARG A 365 -2.08 -14.99 10.29
C ARG A 365 -0.55 -15.15 10.19
N ARG A 366 0.19 -14.04 10.11
CA ARG A 366 1.66 -14.00 10.04
C ARG A 366 2.31 -14.78 11.19
N ARG A 367 1.88 -14.53 12.45
CA ARG A 367 2.44 -15.21 13.64
C ARG A 367 2.14 -16.71 13.74
N SER A 368 1.10 -17.21 13.06
CA SER A 368 0.64 -18.61 13.17
C SER A 368 0.91 -19.49 11.95
N HIS A 369 1.23 -18.90 10.79
CA HIS A 369 1.38 -19.63 9.51
C HIS A 369 2.69 -19.33 8.77
N PHE A 370 3.43 -18.29 9.17
CA PHE A 370 4.69 -17.88 8.52
C PHE A 370 5.90 -17.89 9.49
N ARG A 371 5.66 -18.00 10.80
CA ARG A 371 6.71 -17.98 11.84
C ARG A 371 7.78 -19.07 11.61
N ARG A 372 7.37 -20.28 11.25
CA ARG A 372 8.24 -21.47 11.24
C ARG A 372 9.04 -21.64 9.94
N ILE A 373 8.93 -20.72 8.97
CA ILE A 373 9.60 -20.82 7.66
C ILE A 373 11.12 -21.03 7.78
N TYR A 374 11.79 -20.29 8.68
CA TYR A 374 13.23 -20.43 8.91
C TYR A 374 13.60 -21.53 9.92
N GLU A 375 12.62 -22.06 10.65
CA GLU A 375 12.79 -23.22 11.55
C GLU A 375 12.76 -24.53 10.74
N GLU A 376 11.82 -24.64 9.79
CA GLU A 376 11.59 -25.81 8.91
C GLU A 376 12.47 -25.81 7.65
N HIS A 377 12.96 -24.65 7.22
CA HIS A 377 13.89 -24.52 6.09
C HIS A 377 15.15 -23.71 6.48
N PRO A 378 16.04 -24.22 7.36
CA PRO A 378 17.20 -23.47 7.86
C PRO A 378 18.13 -22.93 6.77
N ALA A 379 18.23 -23.60 5.62
CA ALA A 379 19.02 -23.10 4.49
C ALA A 379 18.50 -21.78 3.87
N LEU A 380 17.24 -21.40 4.13
CA LEU A 380 16.73 -20.07 3.76
C LEU A 380 17.32 -18.96 4.63
N LEU A 381 17.78 -19.27 5.85
CA LEU A 381 18.44 -18.28 6.71
C LEU A 381 19.71 -17.76 6.04
N ALA A 382 20.47 -18.60 5.34
CA ALA A 382 21.65 -18.16 4.59
C ALA A 382 21.30 -17.11 3.53
N TYR A 383 20.23 -17.33 2.75
CA TYR A 383 19.78 -16.39 1.72
C TYR A 383 19.14 -15.11 2.31
N ALA A 384 18.41 -15.23 3.43
CA ALA A 384 17.90 -14.08 4.16
C ALA A 384 19.04 -13.15 4.64
N LEU A 385 20.18 -13.72 4.99
CA LEU A 385 21.38 -13.02 5.44
C LEU A 385 22.24 -12.42 4.31
N THR A 386 21.93 -12.70 3.03
CA THR A 386 22.45 -11.95 1.87
C THR A 386 21.50 -10.83 1.43
N GLY A 387 20.60 -10.38 2.31
CA GLY A 387 19.66 -9.28 2.04
C GLY A 387 18.37 -9.67 1.29
N ILE A 388 18.20 -10.93 0.88
CA ILE A 388 17.03 -11.37 0.10
C ILE A 388 15.79 -11.47 1.03
N PRO A 389 14.63 -10.91 0.64
CA PRO A 389 13.41 -10.98 1.45
C PRO A 389 12.55 -12.22 1.15
N ILE A 390 11.70 -12.59 2.10
CA ILE A 390 10.42 -13.26 1.82
C ILE A 390 9.33 -12.39 2.44
N PHE A 391 8.41 -11.89 1.60
CA PHE A 391 7.36 -10.97 2.02
C PHE A 391 6.04 -11.69 2.31
N ALA A 392 5.32 -11.21 3.32
CA ALA A 392 3.90 -11.51 3.54
C ALA A 392 3.15 -10.19 3.77
N VAL A 393 2.15 -9.89 2.92
CA VAL A 393 1.60 -8.53 2.76
C VAL A 393 0.08 -8.58 2.81
N PRO A 394 -0.61 -7.74 3.59
CA PRO A 394 -2.08 -7.71 3.58
C PRO A 394 -2.61 -6.98 2.34
N ASN A 395 -3.49 -7.61 1.55
CA ASN A 395 -4.00 -7.06 0.28
C ASN A 395 -4.59 -5.65 0.43
N HIS A 396 -5.33 -5.38 1.52
CA HIS A 396 -6.00 -4.09 1.75
C HIS A 396 -5.04 -2.92 2.02
N ARG A 397 -3.75 -3.19 2.32
CA ARG A 397 -2.70 -2.18 2.47
C ARG A 397 -1.65 -2.22 1.35
N LEU A 398 -1.89 -2.93 0.22
CA LEU A 398 -0.89 -3.05 -0.86
C LEU A 398 -0.31 -1.70 -1.32
N PRO A 399 -1.10 -0.64 -1.61
CA PRO A 399 -0.55 0.66 -2.01
C PRO A 399 0.33 1.39 -0.96
N LEU A 400 0.29 0.96 0.31
CA LEU A 400 1.13 1.48 1.39
C LEU A 400 2.46 0.69 1.49
N TYR A 401 2.41 -0.62 1.28
CA TYR A 401 3.53 -1.53 1.50
C TYR A 401 4.33 -1.89 0.24
N GLN A 402 3.72 -1.84 -0.93
CA GLN A 402 4.37 -2.14 -2.21
C GLN A 402 5.61 -1.27 -2.53
N PRO A 403 5.72 0.01 -2.13
CA PRO A 403 6.96 0.77 -2.28
C PRO A 403 8.18 0.14 -1.60
N TYR A 404 8.01 -0.62 -0.52
CA TYR A 404 9.10 -1.32 0.17
C TYR A 404 9.43 -2.68 -0.45
N ILE A 405 8.54 -3.23 -1.27
CA ILE A 405 8.76 -4.47 -2.05
C ILE A 405 9.45 -4.12 -3.37
N MET A 406 9.02 -3.02 -3.98
CA MET A 406 9.43 -2.53 -5.29
C MET A 406 10.16 -1.19 -5.17
N PRO A 407 11.33 -1.13 -4.50
CA PRO A 407 11.95 0.14 -4.13
C PRO A 407 12.39 0.99 -5.33
N HIS A 408 12.74 0.37 -6.45
CA HIS A 408 13.17 1.06 -7.66
C HIS A 408 11.97 1.65 -8.42
N GLU A 409 10.92 0.86 -8.62
CA GLU A 409 9.71 1.20 -9.39
C GLU A 409 8.77 2.19 -8.68
N TYR A 410 9.07 2.55 -7.43
CA TYR A 410 8.38 3.61 -6.68
C TYR A 410 9.31 4.79 -6.34
N HIS A 411 10.60 4.72 -6.71
CA HIS A 411 11.64 5.69 -6.32
C HIS A 411 11.73 5.87 -4.80
N LEU A 412 11.72 4.75 -4.06
CA LEU A 412 11.73 4.74 -2.59
C LEU A 412 12.95 5.44 -2.01
N SER A 413 14.11 5.34 -2.67
CA SER A 413 15.35 6.03 -2.29
C SER A 413 15.15 7.54 -2.14
N GLU A 414 14.46 8.19 -3.08
CA GLU A 414 14.15 9.63 -2.98
C GLU A 414 13.24 9.96 -1.80
N GLN A 415 12.22 9.13 -1.54
CA GLN A 415 11.26 9.41 -0.47
C GLN A 415 11.86 9.15 0.92
N LEU A 416 12.75 8.17 1.02
CA LEU A 416 13.57 7.94 2.21
C LEU A 416 14.54 9.11 2.43
N LEU A 417 15.21 9.63 1.40
CA LEU A 417 16.03 10.84 1.51
C LEU A 417 15.21 12.06 1.94
N LYS A 418 14.03 12.30 1.34
CA LYS A 418 13.09 13.38 1.74
C LYS A 418 12.63 13.23 3.19
N CYS A 419 12.33 12.01 3.63
CA CYS A 419 11.98 11.69 5.02
C CYS A 419 13.16 11.95 5.99
N MET A 420 14.37 11.50 5.66
CA MET A 420 15.54 11.74 6.51
C MET A 420 15.94 13.22 6.55
N LEU A 421 15.84 13.94 5.43
CA LEU A 421 16.04 15.39 5.34
C LEU A 421 15.01 16.19 6.16
N TYR A 422 13.73 15.80 6.12
CA TYR A 422 12.69 16.36 7.00
C TYR A 422 12.99 16.11 8.49
N ASN A 423 13.66 14.99 8.79
CA ASN A 423 14.20 14.68 10.11
C ASN A 423 15.65 15.18 10.31
N GLY A 424 16.14 16.12 9.48
CA GLY A 424 17.36 16.90 9.70
C GLY A 424 18.67 16.35 9.11
N LEU A 425 18.66 15.21 8.41
CA LEU A 425 19.87 14.63 7.82
C LEU A 425 20.40 15.52 6.68
N ASN A 426 21.70 15.83 6.65
CA ASN A 426 22.30 16.30 5.40
C ASN A 426 22.40 15.10 4.44
N THR A 427 21.69 15.18 3.32
CA THR A 427 21.62 14.14 2.28
C THR A 427 22.82 14.09 1.34
N ASP A 428 23.72 15.07 1.39
CA ASP A 428 24.94 15.08 0.57
C ASP A 428 25.79 13.82 0.82
N GLY A 429 26.36 13.26 -0.25
CA GLY A 429 27.26 12.09 -0.19
C GLY A 429 26.60 10.73 0.11
N TRP A 430 25.34 10.68 0.54
CA TRP A 430 24.65 9.42 0.86
C TRP A 430 24.23 8.65 -0.39
N SER A 431 24.75 7.44 -0.55
CA SER A 431 24.42 6.52 -1.64
C SER A 431 23.39 5.49 -1.18
N TYR A 432 22.31 5.28 -1.94
CA TYR A 432 21.30 4.25 -1.68
C TYR A 432 21.76 2.87 -2.19
N HIS A 433 21.49 1.82 -1.41
CA HIS A 433 21.84 0.44 -1.74
C HIS A 433 20.69 -0.52 -1.47
N HIS A 434 20.51 -1.48 -2.38
CA HIS A 434 19.51 -2.54 -2.30
C HIS A 434 20.07 -3.83 -2.95
N PRO A 435 20.48 -4.85 -2.16
CA PRO A 435 20.61 -4.83 -0.69
C PRO A 435 21.68 -3.85 -0.18
N LEU A 436 21.57 -3.41 1.07
CA LEU A 436 22.65 -2.65 1.72
C LEU A 436 23.72 -3.61 2.23
N ARG A 437 24.96 -3.41 1.77
CA ARG A 437 26.15 -4.11 2.26
C ARG A 437 26.89 -3.26 3.28
N VAL A 438 27.02 -3.77 4.50
CA VAL A 438 27.82 -3.18 5.59
C VAL A 438 29.14 -3.93 5.66
N GLN A 439 30.22 -3.26 5.31
CA GLN A 439 31.58 -3.81 5.32
C GLN A 439 32.26 -3.50 6.64
N ILE A 440 32.91 -4.51 7.22
CA ILE A 440 33.55 -4.46 8.55
C ILE A 440 34.93 -5.11 8.43
N PRO A 441 36.01 -4.49 8.94
CA PRO A 441 37.35 -5.08 8.92
C PRO A 441 37.37 -6.48 9.53
N ASP A 442 38.13 -7.38 8.92
CA ASP A 442 38.38 -8.76 9.38
C ASP A 442 37.14 -9.66 9.58
N LEU A 443 35.97 -9.26 9.10
CA LEU A 443 34.74 -10.06 9.08
C LEU A 443 34.12 -10.19 7.67
N PRO A 444 33.22 -11.18 7.46
CA PRO A 444 32.39 -11.25 6.27
C PRO A 444 31.49 -10.01 6.11
N ASP A 445 31.15 -9.66 4.86
CA ASP A 445 30.15 -8.61 4.57
C ASP A 445 28.80 -8.94 5.25
N CYS A 446 28.22 -7.99 5.98
CA CYS A 446 26.87 -8.11 6.54
C CYS A 446 25.85 -7.41 5.64
N TYR A 447 24.64 -7.95 5.51
CA TYR A 447 23.61 -7.40 4.60
C TYR A 447 22.31 -7.06 5.31
N PHE A 448 21.73 -5.92 4.93
CA PHE A 448 20.36 -5.49 5.23
C PHE A 448 19.55 -5.40 3.94
N TYR A 449 18.22 -5.46 4.03
CA TYR A 449 17.34 -5.44 2.85
C TYR A 449 17.56 -4.20 1.95
N GLN A 450 17.75 -3.04 2.57
CA GLN A 450 18.06 -1.79 1.89
C GLN A 450 18.64 -0.77 2.88
N GLY A 451 19.12 0.35 2.36
CA GLY A 451 19.52 1.50 3.16
C GLY A 451 20.49 2.40 2.42
N PHE A 452 21.31 3.13 3.17
CA PHE A 452 22.27 4.08 2.64
C PHE A 452 23.66 3.89 3.26
N SER A 453 24.70 4.25 2.51
CA SER A 453 26.07 4.42 3.05
C SER A 453 26.64 5.79 2.68
N HIS A 454 27.58 6.26 3.50
CA HIS A 454 28.36 7.47 3.30
C HIS A 454 29.80 7.21 3.74
N ALA A 455 30.79 7.71 2.98
CA ALA A 455 32.21 7.41 3.23
C ALA A 455 32.69 7.79 4.64
N SER A 456 32.31 8.98 5.14
CA SER A 456 32.55 9.41 6.53
C SER A 456 31.51 8.83 7.50
N TYR A 457 30.25 9.25 7.40
CA TYR A 457 29.22 9.07 8.43
C TYR A 457 28.66 7.63 8.61
N GLY A 458 29.18 6.64 7.88
CA GLY A 458 28.82 5.22 8.05
C GLY A 458 27.56 4.80 7.28
N TYR A 459 26.63 4.14 7.95
CA TYR A 459 25.51 3.42 7.32
C TYR A 459 24.17 3.69 8.00
N ILE A 460 23.11 3.77 7.18
CA ILE A 460 21.70 3.80 7.64
C ILE A 460 21.00 2.57 7.06
N ALA A 461 20.82 1.52 7.86
CA ALA A 461 20.07 0.32 7.51
C ALA A 461 18.57 0.51 7.72
N ILE A 462 17.74 -0.05 6.83
CA ILE A 462 16.28 0.14 6.86
C ILE A 462 15.58 -1.21 6.68
N GLU A 463 14.75 -1.60 7.66
CA GLU A 463 14.16 -2.94 7.76
C GLU A 463 12.67 -2.89 8.10
N HIS A 464 11.83 -3.63 7.36
CA HIS A 464 10.37 -3.56 7.49
C HIS A 464 9.78 -4.75 8.26
N LEU A 465 9.77 -4.64 9.59
CA LEU A 465 9.40 -5.71 10.52
C LEU A 465 7.98 -6.30 10.36
N LEU A 466 7.04 -5.54 9.77
CA LEU A 466 5.68 -6.06 9.57
C LEU A 466 5.62 -7.04 8.40
N ILE A 467 6.12 -6.67 7.21
CA ILE A 467 5.89 -7.44 5.98
C ILE A 467 7.05 -8.36 5.60
N ASP A 468 8.30 -8.03 5.95
CA ASP A 468 9.45 -8.89 5.67
C ASP A 468 9.64 -9.91 6.80
N LEU A 469 9.50 -11.20 6.46
CA LEU A 469 9.63 -12.31 7.40
C LEU A 469 11.09 -12.55 7.84
N SER A 470 12.04 -12.03 7.07
CA SER A 470 13.49 -12.18 7.17
C SER A 470 14.17 -11.05 7.94
N ALA A 471 13.55 -9.85 8.00
CA ALA A 471 14.11 -8.64 8.64
C ALA A 471 14.62 -8.89 10.06
N LYS A 472 13.82 -9.55 10.90
CA LYS A 472 14.22 -9.95 12.27
C LYS A 472 15.53 -10.74 12.28
N TYR A 473 15.72 -11.66 11.34
CA TYR A 473 16.88 -12.56 11.32
C TYR A 473 18.16 -11.82 10.91
N ARG A 474 18.08 -10.88 9.95
CA ARG A 474 19.21 -9.98 9.63
C ARG A 474 19.60 -9.11 10.82
N ILE A 475 18.62 -8.48 11.48
CA ILE A 475 18.86 -7.63 12.67
C ILE A 475 19.52 -8.42 13.81
N LEU A 476 19.00 -9.62 14.13
CA LEU A 476 19.59 -10.48 15.17
C LEU A 476 20.99 -11.00 14.78
N HIS A 477 21.24 -11.25 13.50
CA HIS A 477 22.55 -11.69 13.01
C HIS A 477 23.60 -10.56 13.08
N TYR A 478 23.23 -9.34 12.66
CA TYR A 478 24.03 -8.13 12.87
C TYR A 478 24.38 -7.96 14.36
N MET A 479 23.35 -8.00 15.21
CA MET A 479 23.50 -7.78 16.65
C MET A 479 24.23 -8.89 17.40
N LYS A 480 24.25 -10.14 16.89
CA LYS A 480 25.00 -11.23 17.52
C LYS A 480 26.49 -11.19 17.19
N ASN A 481 26.83 -10.87 15.94
CA ASN A 481 28.17 -11.12 15.40
C ASN A 481 28.99 -9.84 15.14
N TYR A 482 28.33 -8.71 14.84
CA TYR A 482 29.00 -7.53 14.24
C TYR A 482 28.95 -6.27 15.11
N CYS A 483 27.91 -6.07 15.93
CA CYS A 483 27.69 -4.82 16.67
C CYS A 483 28.86 -4.38 17.58
N ARG A 484 29.72 -5.32 18.00
CA ARG A 484 30.90 -5.06 18.86
C ARG A 484 32.10 -4.49 18.10
N GLN A 485 32.07 -4.51 16.77
CA GLN A 485 33.20 -4.09 15.91
C GLN A 485 33.00 -2.72 15.26
N ASN A 486 31.96 -2.01 15.70
CA ASN A 486 31.84 -0.55 15.61
C ASN A 486 31.90 0.12 14.21
N PRO A 487 31.25 -0.42 13.14
CA PRO A 487 30.74 0.48 12.10
C PRO A 487 29.58 1.30 12.68
N SER A 488 29.51 2.59 12.36
CA SER A 488 28.36 3.42 12.74
C SER A 488 27.14 3.04 11.90
N VAL A 489 26.27 2.18 12.46
CA VAL A 489 25.03 1.70 11.82
C VAL A 489 23.81 2.21 12.58
N PHE A 490 23.06 3.08 11.91
CA PHE A 490 21.72 3.50 12.33
C PHE A 490 20.70 2.54 11.74
N LEU A 491 19.79 1.99 12.55
CA LEU A 491 18.78 1.04 12.10
C LEU A 491 17.38 1.64 12.22
N ILE A 492 16.78 1.97 11.07
CA ILE A 492 15.41 2.48 10.97
C ILE A 492 14.45 1.30 10.76
N LEU A 493 13.57 1.09 11.73
CA LEU A 493 12.53 0.07 11.70
C LEU A 493 11.23 0.63 11.12
N ILE A 494 10.74 0.07 10.01
CA ILE A 494 9.38 0.35 9.52
C ILE A 494 8.44 -0.63 10.22
N SER A 495 7.75 -0.18 11.27
CA SER A 495 7.03 -1.07 12.19
C SER A 495 5.88 -0.41 12.95
N ALA A 496 4.97 -1.24 13.43
CA ALA A 496 4.04 -0.91 14.50
C ALA A 496 4.68 -1.22 15.87
N ASP A 497 4.27 -0.45 16.89
CA ASP A 497 5.00 -0.29 18.16
C ASP A 497 5.18 -1.61 18.93
N LEU A 498 4.15 -2.47 18.91
CA LEU A 498 4.18 -3.79 19.53
C LEU A 498 5.22 -4.75 18.90
N GLU A 499 5.62 -4.52 17.65
CA GLU A 499 6.65 -5.33 16.97
C GLU A 499 8.04 -4.68 17.11
N ALA A 500 8.13 -3.36 17.22
CA ALA A 500 9.36 -2.66 17.61
C ALA A 500 9.80 -3.03 19.05
N ALA A 501 8.86 -2.99 20.00
CA ALA A 501 9.08 -3.34 21.40
C ALA A 501 9.68 -4.75 21.55
N LYS A 502 9.12 -5.75 20.86
CA LYS A 502 9.62 -7.13 20.87
C LYS A 502 11.02 -7.30 20.31
N ILE A 503 11.39 -6.53 19.28
CA ILE A 503 12.76 -6.55 18.77
C ILE A 503 13.70 -5.96 19.82
N ARG A 504 13.32 -4.86 20.48
CA ARG A 504 14.09 -4.29 21.60
C ARG A 504 14.23 -5.28 22.76
N GLU A 505 13.14 -5.89 23.23
CA GLU A 505 13.12 -6.95 24.27
C GLU A 505 14.05 -8.14 23.95
N GLN A 506 14.15 -8.53 22.69
CA GLN A 506 15.05 -9.62 22.24
C GLN A 506 16.51 -9.18 22.15
N LEU A 507 16.77 -7.88 21.98
CA LEU A 507 18.12 -7.30 21.92
C LEU A 507 18.62 -6.82 23.30
N GLU A 508 17.74 -6.47 24.24
CA GLU A 508 18.07 -6.03 25.61
C GLU A 508 19.05 -6.99 26.33
N PRO A 509 18.86 -8.33 26.32
CA PRO A 509 19.85 -9.28 26.84
C PRO A 509 21.18 -9.31 26.07
N MET A 510 21.21 -8.88 24.81
CA MET A 510 22.40 -8.86 23.96
C MET A 510 23.22 -7.58 24.11
N PHE A 511 22.58 -6.45 24.45
CA PHE A 511 23.26 -5.15 24.61
C PHE A 511 24.16 -5.11 25.87
N GLY A 512 23.64 -5.51 27.03
CA GLY A 512 24.34 -5.35 28.31
C GLY A 512 24.74 -3.90 28.63
N PHE A 513 25.65 -3.70 29.60
CA PHE A 513 25.95 -2.35 30.11
C PHE A 513 26.82 -1.47 29.18
N ARG A 514 27.40 -2.02 28.10
CA ARG A 514 28.33 -1.29 27.21
C ARG A 514 27.80 -0.96 25.82
N ALA A 515 26.78 -1.65 25.29
CA ALA A 515 26.37 -1.50 23.89
C ALA A 515 25.38 -0.34 23.62
N LYS A 516 25.30 0.66 24.52
CA LYS A 516 24.53 1.90 24.30
C LYS A 516 25.03 2.72 23.09
N ASN A 517 26.23 2.44 22.61
CA ASN A 517 26.92 3.23 21.57
C ASN A 517 27.01 2.51 20.22
N CYS A 518 26.55 1.25 20.10
CA CYS A 518 26.91 0.36 18.98
C CYS A 518 25.85 0.27 17.85
N MET A 519 24.60 0.65 18.11
CA MET A 519 23.53 0.68 17.11
C MET A 519 22.38 1.55 17.62
N VAL A 520 21.95 2.53 16.83
CA VAL A 520 20.80 3.37 17.17
C VAL A 520 19.53 2.76 16.58
N LEU A 521 18.54 2.43 17.43
CA LEU A 521 17.23 1.95 17.01
C LEU A 521 16.25 3.12 16.82
N LEU A 522 15.87 3.35 15.57
CA LEU A 522 14.87 4.33 15.16
C LEU A 522 13.62 3.65 14.61
N GLN A 523 12.49 4.35 14.59
CA GLN A 523 11.21 3.85 14.10
C GLN A 523 10.50 4.87 13.20
N ILE A 524 9.95 4.38 12.08
CA ILE A 524 8.87 5.02 11.32
C ILE A 524 7.61 4.17 11.51
N ASN A 525 6.46 4.80 11.72
CA ASN A 525 5.20 4.06 11.81
C ASN A 525 4.86 3.42 10.45
N ALA A 526 4.73 2.10 10.43
CA ALA A 526 4.35 1.35 9.23
C ALA A 526 2.98 1.75 8.66
N ASP A 527 2.07 2.28 9.48
CA ASP A 527 0.73 2.70 9.05
C ASP A 527 0.71 4.05 8.28
N THR A 528 1.81 4.81 8.27
CA THR A 528 1.92 6.11 7.59
C THR A 528 2.69 6.02 6.28
N SER A 529 2.24 6.73 5.24
CA SER A 529 2.88 6.68 3.93
C SER A 529 4.14 7.55 3.87
N LEU A 530 5.21 7.03 3.26
CA LEU A 530 6.38 7.84 2.89
C LEU A 530 6.08 8.88 1.80
N TYR A 531 4.96 8.74 1.09
CA TYR A 531 4.57 9.58 -0.06
C TYR A 531 3.57 10.69 0.32
N GLN A 532 3.42 10.94 1.63
CA GLN A 532 2.63 12.05 2.16
C GLN A 532 3.52 13.30 2.33
N ASP A 533 2.89 14.49 2.33
CA ASP A 533 3.56 15.77 2.53
C ASP A 533 2.92 16.49 3.73
N PRO A 534 3.67 16.81 4.82
CA PRO A 534 5.10 16.53 5.03
C PRO A 534 5.40 15.03 5.24
N PRO A 535 6.61 14.54 4.87
CA PRO A 535 7.03 13.17 5.11
C PRO A 535 6.92 12.73 6.58
N PRO A 536 6.79 11.43 6.87
CA PRO A 536 6.61 10.96 8.24
C PRO A 536 7.83 11.27 9.13
N GLN A 537 7.55 11.52 10.41
CA GLN A 537 8.55 11.77 11.43
C GLN A 537 9.21 10.47 11.91
N ILE A 538 10.51 10.53 12.18
CA ILE A 538 11.30 9.42 12.73
C ILE A 538 11.39 9.59 14.25
N PHE A 539 11.23 8.48 14.99
CA PHE A 539 11.24 8.44 16.45
C PHE A 539 12.32 7.49 16.97
N THR A 540 12.70 7.63 18.24
CA THR A 540 13.40 6.59 18.98
C THR A 540 12.51 5.35 19.14
N ALA A 541 13.06 4.14 19.04
CA ALA A 541 12.35 2.89 19.31
C ALA A 541 12.19 2.59 20.83
N ALA A 542 12.06 3.63 21.64
CA ALA A 542 11.91 3.57 23.09
C ALA A 542 10.43 3.43 23.50
N PRO A 543 10.11 3.11 24.78
CA PRO A 543 8.73 3.12 25.27
C PRO A 543 8.10 4.52 25.14
N GLU A 544 8.86 5.55 25.52
CA GLU A 544 8.56 6.94 25.21
C GLU A 544 9.19 7.31 23.87
N LYS A 545 8.36 7.39 22.82
CA LYS A 545 8.78 7.87 21.50
C LYS A 545 9.18 9.34 21.57
N GLN A 546 10.45 9.62 21.34
CA GLN A 546 10.96 10.97 21.16
C GLN A 546 11.32 11.15 19.68
N ALA A 547 10.80 12.22 19.06
CA ALA A 547 11.10 12.54 17.67
C ALA A 547 12.59 12.90 17.55
N VAL A 548 13.25 12.44 16.49
CA VAL A 548 14.68 12.69 16.29
C VAL A 548 14.94 13.88 15.35
N ARG A 549 16.14 14.42 15.47
CA ARG A 549 16.81 15.22 14.44
C ARG A 549 18.19 14.60 14.21
N PHE A 550 18.50 14.20 12.97
CA PHE A 550 19.86 13.78 12.61
C PHE A 550 20.81 14.97 12.61
N GLU A 551 22.09 14.67 12.86
CA GLU A 551 23.19 15.63 12.83
C GLU A 551 24.44 14.91 12.30
N CYS A 552 25.05 15.43 11.24
CA CYS A 552 26.30 14.89 10.70
C CYS A 552 27.45 15.74 11.25
N ASP A 553 28.21 15.23 12.23
CA ASP A 553 29.31 15.98 12.81
C ASP A 553 30.58 15.80 11.97
N ALA A 554 31.05 16.90 11.39
CA ALA A 554 32.27 16.94 10.59
C ALA A 554 33.56 16.86 11.42
N PHE A 555 33.49 17.00 12.75
CA PHE A 555 34.64 16.99 13.65
C PHE A 555 35.05 15.56 14.07
N ASP A 556 34.09 14.71 14.45
CA ASP A 556 34.33 13.28 14.73
C ASP A 556 34.06 12.36 13.52
N GLY A 557 33.41 12.90 12.48
CA GLY A 557 33.08 12.20 11.23
C GLY A 557 31.85 11.30 11.31
N GLN A 558 31.04 11.38 12.37
CA GLN A 558 29.95 10.44 12.65
C GLN A 558 28.56 11.03 12.41
N LEU A 559 27.60 10.14 12.17
CA LEU A 559 26.18 10.47 12.25
C LEU A 559 25.74 10.41 13.72
N HIS A 560 25.08 11.45 14.19
CA HIS A 560 24.46 11.58 15.51
C HIS A 560 22.96 11.83 15.40
N PHE A 561 22.26 11.82 16.53
CA PHE A 561 20.88 12.30 16.59
C PHE A 561 20.59 13.05 17.89
N ILE A 562 19.93 14.20 17.76
CA ILE A 562 19.35 14.96 18.86
C ILE A 562 17.91 14.47 19.06
N ARG A 563 17.50 14.26 20.31
CA ARG A 563 16.08 14.09 20.67
C ARG A 563 15.42 15.47 20.66
N LYS A 564 14.39 15.67 19.84
CA LYS A 564 13.53 16.85 19.97
C LYS A 564 12.82 16.74 21.31
N GLU A 565 13.03 17.71 22.19
CA GLU A 565 12.24 17.82 23.42
C GLU A 565 10.74 17.90 23.09
N ALA A 566 9.89 17.56 24.05
CA ALA A 566 8.45 17.76 23.95
C ALA A 566 8.14 19.27 24.03
N GLY A 567 8.44 19.98 22.94
CA GLY A 567 8.43 21.43 22.87
C GLY A 567 7.06 21.99 23.21
N TYR A 568 7.01 22.78 24.28
CA TYR A 568 5.90 23.67 24.59
C TYR A 568 5.43 24.38 23.33
N VAL A 569 4.18 24.16 22.94
CA VAL A 569 3.47 25.10 22.06
C VAL A 569 3.39 26.40 22.86
N ARG A 570 4.15 27.43 22.44
CA ARG A 570 3.93 28.77 22.97
C ARG A 570 2.53 29.24 22.54
N PRO A 571 1.74 29.83 23.45
CA PRO A 571 0.41 30.33 23.14
C PRO A 571 0.44 31.52 22.16
#